data_AF-A0A419GGA3-F1
#
_entry.id   AF-A0A419GGA3-F1
#
_cell.length_a   1.000
_cell.length_b   1.000
_cell.length_c   1.000
_cell.angle_alpha   90.00
_cell.angle_beta   90.00
_cell.angle_gamma   90.00
#
_symmetry.space_group_name_H-M   'P 1'
#
loop_
_entity.id
_entity.type
_entity.pdbx_description
1 polymer ?
#
loop_
_entity_poly.entity_id
_entity_poly.type
_entity_poly.pdbx_seq_one_letter_code
_entity_poly.pdbx_strand_id
1 'polypeptide(L)' 'MRGKQAPKRGIKADPRFQRIDLAKLINKIMERGKKTTSQKIVYSAFD' A
#
# COMPACT_ATOMS: atom_id res chain seq x y z
N MET A 1 0.48 -25.88 -12.35
CA MET A 1 -0.59 -24.85 -12.50
C MET A 1 -0.28 -24.03 -13.76
N ARG A 2 -0.86 -24.38 -14.92
CA ARG A 2 -0.60 -23.68 -16.20
C ARG A 2 -1.90 -23.09 -16.74
N GLY A 3 -2.37 -22.04 -16.06
CA GLY A 3 -3.48 -21.17 -16.48
C GLY A 3 -2.95 -19.77 -16.85
N LYS A 4 -3.78 -18.96 -17.51
CA LYS A 4 -3.42 -17.59 -17.94
C LYS A 4 -2.97 -16.76 -16.73
N GLN A 5 -1.96 -15.91 -16.94
CA GLN A 5 -1.42 -15.06 -15.87
C GLN A 5 -2.52 -14.17 -15.26
N ALA A 6 -2.57 -14.10 -13.94
CA ALA A 6 -3.49 -13.20 -13.25
C ALA A 6 -3.20 -11.74 -13.64
N PRO A 7 -4.24 -10.92 -13.89
CA PRO A 7 -4.04 -9.52 -14.22
C PRO A 7 -3.39 -8.78 -13.06
N LYS A 8 -2.47 -7.87 -13.39
CA LYS A 8 -1.89 -6.95 -12.39
C LYS A 8 -2.99 -5.99 -11.93
N ARG A 9 -3.22 -5.92 -10.62
CA ARG A 9 -4.22 -5.01 -10.03
C ARG A 9 -3.66 -3.59 -9.97
N GLY A 10 -4.40 -2.62 -10.50
CA GLY A 10 -4.14 -1.21 -10.30
C GLY A 10 -4.45 -0.83 -8.85
N ILE A 11 -3.56 -0.07 -8.22
CA ILE A 11 -3.76 0.47 -6.87
C ILE A 11 -3.88 1.99 -6.95
N LYS A 12 -4.67 2.57 -6.05
CA LYS A 12 -4.73 4.02 -5.90
C LYS A 12 -3.45 4.52 -5.24
N ALA A 13 -3.03 5.72 -5.63
CA ALA A 13 -1.90 6.40 -5.02
C ALA A 13 -2.21 6.78 -3.56
N ASP A 14 -1.14 7.03 -2.80
CA ASP A 14 -1.23 7.50 -1.43
C ASP A 14 -1.96 8.85 -1.34
N PRO A 15 -2.90 9.07 -0.41
CA PRO A 15 -3.65 10.32 -0.33
C PRO A 15 -2.83 11.55 0.10
N ARG A 16 -1.71 11.37 0.83
CA ARG A 16 -0.90 12.50 1.33
C ARG A 16 0.12 12.94 0.29
N PHE A 17 0.83 11.99 -0.30
CA PHE A 17 1.94 12.27 -1.21
C PHE A 17 1.61 11.98 -2.69
N GLN A 18 0.44 11.43 -2.99
CA GLN A 18 0.01 11.06 -4.36
C GLN A 18 0.98 10.11 -5.08
N ARG A 19 1.76 9.32 -4.33
CA ARG A 19 2.69 8.34 -4.89
C ARG A 19 2.18 6.91 -4.74
N ILE A 20 2.40 6.11 -5.79
CA ILE A 20 1.95 4.71 -5.85
C ILE A 20 2.88 3.78 -5.05
N ASP A 21 4.17 4.11 -4.97
CA ASP A 21 5.16 3.36 -4.19
C ASP A 21 4.89 3.41 -2.68
N LEU A 22 4.56 4.58 -2.14
CA LEU A 22 4.12 4.74 -0.75
C LEU A 22 2.85 3.94 -0.46
N ALA A 23 1.87 3.95 -1.37
CA ALA A 23 0.68 3.12 -1.23
C ALA A 23 1.02 1.62 -1.16
N LYS A 24 2.01 1.14 -1.92
CA LYS A 24 2.51 -0.25 -1.83
C LYS A 24 3.17 -0.52 -0.48
N LEU A 25 4.00 0.39 0.00
CA LEU A 25 4.69 0.27 1.28
C LEU A 25 3.70 0.18 2.45
N ILE A 26 2.74 1.11 2.50
CA ILE A 26 1.68 1.14 3.53
C ILE A 26 0.87 -0.16 3.50
N ASN A 27 0.47 -0.64 2.31
CA ASN A 27 -0.27 -1.89 2.19
C ASN A 27 0.56 -3.13 2.60
N LYS A 28 1.89 -3.08 2.47
CA LYS A 28 2.78 -4.19 2.85
C LYS A 28 3.04 -4.25 4.35
N ILE A 29 3.09 -3.09 5.01
CA ILE A 29 3.21 -2.97 6.48
C ILE A 29 1.87 -3.28 7.17
N MET A 30 0.77 -3.15 6.45
CA MET A 30 -0.57 -3.29 7.03
C MET A 30 -0.88 -4.70 7.50
N GLU A 31 -1.11 -4.81 8.81
CA GLU A 31 -1.59 -6.03 9.44
C GLU A 31 -3.09 -5.98 9.74
N ARG A 32 -3.77 -7.12 9.60
CA ARG A 32 -5.20 -7.29 9.93
C ARG A 32 -6.13 -6.25 9.28
N GLY A 33 -5.75 -5.72 8.11
CA GLY A 33 -6.54 -4.70 7.39
C GLY A 33 -6.53 -3.30 8.01
N LYS A 34 -5.64 -3.02 8.98
CA LYS A 34 -5.60 -1.74 9.70
C LYS A 34 -4.87 -0.63 8.92
N LYS A 35 -5.55 -0.08 7.91
CA LYS A 35 -4.93 0.92 7.01
C LYS A 35 -4.53 2.21 7.72
N THR A 36 -5.41 2.77 8.54
CA THR A 36 -5.16 4.03 9.26
C THR A 36 -3.95 3.94 10.19
N THR A 37 -3.80 2.82 10.91
CA THR A 37 -2.65 2.59 11.80
C THR A 37 -1.36 2.48 10.99
N SER A 38 -1.39 1.77 9.86
CA SER A 38 -0.22 1.61 8.98
C SER A 38 0.22 2.92 8.36
N GLN A 39 -0.75 3.75 7.93
CA GLN A 39 -0.48 5.10 7.44
C GLN A 39 0.20 5.96 8.50
N LYS A 40 -0.31 5.95 9.74
CA LYS A 40 0.29 6.70 10.85
C LYS A 40 1.75 6.32 11.07
N ILE A 41 2.05 5.02 11.16
CA ILE A 41 3.42 4.50 11.36
C ILE A 41 4.36 4.96 10.23
N VAL A 42 3.93 4.80 8.99
CA VAL A 42 4.76 5.17 7.82
C VAL A 42 4.99 6.67 7.79
N TYR A 43 3.96 7.48 7.99
CA TYR A 43 4.10 8.94 7.98
C TYR A 43 4.95 9.45 9.14
N SER A 44 4.79 8.90 10.34
CA SER A 44 5.60 9.29 11.50
C SER A 44 7.08 8.91 11.36
N ALA A 45 7.44 8.04 10.41
CA ALA A 45 8.84 7.69 10.16
C ALA A 45 9.52 8.62 9.14
N PHE A 46 8.76 9.51 8.49
CA PHE A 46 9.29 10.52 7.57
C PHE A 46 9.43 11.91 8.19
N ASP A 47 8.78 12.13 9.33
CA ASP A 47 8.94 13.31 10.19
C ASP A 47 10.06 13.05 11.21
#